data_AF-A0A1F4ZD01-F1
#
_entry.id   AF-A0A1F4ZD01-F1
#
_cell.length_a   1.000
_cell.length_b   1.000
_cell.length_c   1.000
_cell.angle_alpha   90.00
_cell.angle_beta   90.00
_cell.angle_gamma   90.00
#
_symmetry.space_group_name_H-M   'P 1'
#
loop_
_entity.id
_entity.type
_entity.pdbx_description
1 polymer ?
#
loop_
_entity_poly.entity_id
_entity_poly.type
_entity_poly.pdbx_seq_one_letter_code
_entity_poly.pdbx_strand_id
1 'polypeptide(L)'
;MFKSIRLILLSTIITLGLFMRLYQPLERFQYNHDTDLSSWIVKDMLIDGHPRLIGQLTSSPGIFIGPYFYYSLIPFYLASRMDPAGVMGFSLIISIAALFSVTWVFNKLWGYRVSIIGLLIYATSFNISQTEREIVPTAPVFLWTVWFLYAAHGLWRGRKSSLLILATLGGLVWNIHLALGLLFPLVFIIWWKQRSKFTTSDFLLPILVFITLSLPLFVFETRHNFVQVRSFINSFSSRAQVTRSYTQKIAQVWLYSARNANNIFWDKPGGVSIHLLPTILLLGFVIHFSRRFFTPRLLFFISGWLGLTFVFFVLHPINLSEYYLNGLNIVWIAIAALSLARLNHKIAWAIIAIFVIHNIYRLISSPVNRSGYVYRQTIVQAIRNDAIARNFPCVAVSYIVTPGNDLGYRYLFWLAGQKLAPPSSLAPVYTIVFPHSLVGRLDRTFGALGLIWPEYSRYTPQSIVESCSGADSNLTDPMFGFTK
;
A
#
# COMPACT_ATOMS: atom_id res chain seq x y z
N MET A 1 -30.22 -12.89 24.25
CA MET A 1 -30.62 -11.69 23.48
C MET A 1 -29.47 -10.70 23.24
N PHE A 2 -28.85 -10.10 24.28
CA PHE A 2 -27.77 -9.11 24.10
C PHE A 2 -26.54 -9.60 23.32
N LYS A 3 -26.10 -10.85 23.53
CA LYS A 3 -24.97 -11.44 22.78
C LYS A 3 -25.29 -11.57 21.29
N SER A 4 -26.51 -11.98 20.95
CA SER A 4 -26.98 -12.10 19.57
C SER A 4 -27.05 -10.74 18.87
N ILE A 5 -27.57 -9.70 19.55
CA ILE A 5 -27.62 -8.32 18.99
C ILE A 5 -26.21 -7.78 18.72
N ARG A 6 -25.26 -8.00 19.64
CA ARG A 6 -23.86 -7.58 19.43
C ARG A 6 -23.21 -8.30 18.24
N LEU A 7 -23.49 -9.59 18.08
CA LEU A 7 -22.98 -10.36 16.95
C LEU A 7 -23.57 -9.86 15.63
N ILE A 8 -24.89 -9.65 15.57
CA ILE A 8 -25.58 -9.10 14.39
C ILE A 8 -24.97 -7.75 14.01
N LEU A 9 -24.79 -6.84 14.99
CA LEU A 9 -24.19 -5.53 14.73
C LEU A 9 -22.77 -5.65 14.16
N LEU A 10 -21.92 -6.49 14.75
CA LEU A 10 -20.56 -6.72 14.25
C LEU A 10 -20.55 -7.29 12.83
N SER A 11 -21.39 -8.29 12.58
CA SER A 11 -21.57 -8.88 11.24
C SER A 11 -22.02 -7.84 10.22
N THR A 12 -22.95 -6.95 10.57
CA THR A 12 -23.41 -5.86 9.71
C THR A 12 -22.27 -4.89 9.38
N ILE A 13 -21.49 -4.46 10.38
CA ILE A 13 -20.39 -3.52 10.15
C ILE A 13 -19.28 -4.14 9.31
N ILE A 14 -18.94 -5.42 9.56
CA ILE A 14 -17.95 -6.13 8.74
C ILE A 14 -18.45 -6.29 7.31
N THR A 15 -19.72 -6.66 7.11
CA THR A 15 -20.33 -6.76 5.77
C THR A 15 -20.29 -5.42 5.05
N LEU A 16 -20.60 -4.32 5.75
CA LEU A 16 -20.46 -2.97 5.20
C LEU A 16 -19.00 -2.64 4.86
N GLY A 17 -18.05 -2.99 5.71
CA GLY A 17 -16.62 -2.82 5.44
C GLY A 17 -16.14 -3.61 4.21
N LEU A 18 -16.68 -4.81 4.01
CA LEU A 18 -16.43 -5.62 2.82
C LEU A 18 -17.06 -5.00 1.58
N PHE A 19 -18.31 -4.51 1.67
CA PHE A 19 -18.95 -3.77 0.59
C PHE A 19 -18.09 -2.57 0.16
N MET A 20 -17.55 -1.79 1.10
CA MET A 20 -16.68 -0.64 0.77
C MET A 20 -15.44 -1.04 -0.05
N ARG A 21 -14.92 -2.26 0.14
CA ARG A 21 -13.71 -2.80 -0.51
C ARG A 21 -13.98 -3.63 -1.76
N LEU A 22 -15.19 -4.19 -1.89
CA LEU A 22 -15.59 -5.05 -3.01
C LEU A 22 -16.55 -4.38 -3.99
N TYR A 23 -17.00 -3.15 -3.73
CA TYR A 23 -17.81 -2.41 -4.70
C TYR A 23 -17.03 -2.22 -6.01
N GLN A 24 -17.55 -2.74 -7.14
CA GLN A 24 -16.93 -2.68 -8.47
C GLN A 24 -15.45 -3.10 -8.47
N PRO A 25 -15.13 -4.34 -8.05
CA PRO A 25 -13.77 -4.71 -7.69
C PRO A 25 -12.85 -4.68 -8.92
N LEU A 26 -13.32 -5.21 -10.06
CA LEU A 26 -12.54 -5.28 -11.29
C LEU A 26 -12.41 -3.91 -11.97
N GLU A 27 -13.49 -3.13 -12.02
CA GLU A 27 -13.48 -1.83 -12.67
C GLU A 27 -12.64 -0.81 -11.88
N ARG A 28 -12.62 -0.93 -10.55
CA ARG A 28 -11.81 -0.07 -9.68
C ARG A 28 -10.40 -0.60 -9.45
N PHE A 29 -10.06 -1.79 -9.94
CA PHE A 29 -8.72 -2.33 -9.85
C PHE A 29 -7.74 -1.45 -10.64
N GLN A 30 -6.95 -0.67 -9.91
CA GLN A 30 -5.86 0.10 -10.48
C GLN A 30 -4.77 -0.87 -10.91
N TYR A 31 -4.36 -0.79 -12.17
CA TYR A 31 -3.27 -1.60 -12.70
C TYR A 31 -2.23 -0.68 -13.30
N ASN A 32 -1.33 -0.23 -12.44
CA ASN A 32 -0.28 0.74 -12.78
C ASN A 32 1.08 0.06 -12.71
N HIS A 33 2.14 0.86 -12.66
CA HIS A 33 3.51 0.37 -12.57
C HIS A 33 3.74 -0.68 -11.47
N ASP A 34 3.34 -0.39 -10.23
CA ASP A 34 3.63 -1.30 -9.09
C ASP A 34 2.92 -2.65 -9.22
N THR A 35 1.70 -2.67 -9.76
CA THR A 35 0.95 -3.92 -9.98
C THR A 35 1.53 -4.71 -11.14
N ASP A 36 1.94 -4.04 -12.21
CA ASP A 36 2.64 -4.66 -13.36
C ASP A 36 3.99 -5.23 -12.93
N LEU A 37 4.74 -4.49 -12.12
CA LEU A 37 6.00 -4.92 -11.53
C LEU A 37 5.82 -6.12 -10.60
N SER A 38 4.78 -6.09 -9.75
CA SER A 38 4.44 -7.23 -8.88
C SER A 38 4.09 -8.47 -9.70
N SER A 39 3.36 -8.30 -10.80
CA SER A 39 3.02 -9.39 -11.73
C SER A 39 4.28 -9.97 -12.37
N TRP A 40 5.20 -9.10 -12.80
CA TRP A 40 6.47 -9.49 -13.41
C TRP A 40 7.39 -10.23 -12.43
N ILE A 41 7.46 -9.78 -11.18
CA ILE A 41 8.20 -10.45 -10.09
C ILE A 41 7.62 -11.84 -9.82
N VAL A 42 6.29 -11.99 -9.80
CA VAL A 42 5.66 -13.30 -9.59
C VAL A 42 5.89 -14.23 -10.78
N LYS A 43 5.85 -13.73 -12.03
CA LYS A 43 6.27 -14.51 -13.21
C LYS A 43 7.71 -14.99 -13.07
N ASP A 44 8.63 -14.11 -12.68
CA ASP A 44 10.05 -14.48 -12.52
C ASP A 44 10.23 -15.58 -11.47
N MET A 45 9.47 -15.52 -10.37
CA MET A 45 9.46 -16.57 -9.35
C MET A 45 8.87 -17.91 -9.84
N LEU A 46 7.71 -17.87 -10.51
CA LEU A 46 6.93 -19.07 -10.82
C LEU A 46 7.29 -19.71 -12.16
N ILE A 47 7.47 -18.89 -13.18
CA ILE A 47 7.67 -19.32 -14.58
C ILE A 47 9.15 -19.40 -14.89
N ASP A 48 9.91 -18.37 -14.51
CA ASP A 48 11.35 -18.33 -14.80
C ASP A 48 12.17 -19.12 -13.76
N GLY A 49 11.53 -19.61 -12.69
CA GLY A 49 12.14 -20.49 -11.69
C GLY A 49 13.17 -19.81 -10.81
N HIS A 50 12.99 -18.51 -10.53
CA HIS A 50 13.93 -17.71 -9.75
C HIS A 50 13.42 -17.36 -8.34
N PRO A 51 13.86 -18.09 -7.28
CA PRO A 51 13.52 -17.75 -5.90
C PRO A 51 14.20 -16.44 -5.48
N ARG A 52 13.42 -15.37 -5.42
CA ARG A 52 13.96 -14.04 -5.08
C ARG A 52 14.18 -13.87 -3.58
N LEU A 53 15.26 -13.18 -3.26
CA LEU A 53 15.56 -12.69 -1.91
C LEU A 53 15.12 -11.24 -1.70
N ILE A 54 14.82 -10.51 -2.77
CA ILE A 54 14.37 -9.11 -2.76
C ILE A 54 13.20 -8.91 -3.72
N GLY A 55 12.43 -7.86 -3.46
CA GLY A 55 11.37 -7.36 -4.31
C GLY A 55 11.76 -6.07 -5.02
N GLN A 56 10.77 -5.18 -5.23
CA GLN A 56 10.98 -3.90 -5.91
C GLN A 56 11.98 -2.98 -5.19
N LEU A 57 12.67 -2.15 -5.99
CA LEU A 57 13.46 -1.03 -5.52
C LEU A 57 12.56 0.04 -4.88
N THR A 58 12.99 0.62 -3.76
CA THR A 58 12.29 1.74 -3.12
C THR A 58 12.67 3.09 -3.76
N SER A 59 12.03 4.18 -3.31
CA SER A 59 12.44 5.54 -3.71
C SER A 59 13.86 5.91 -3.24
N SER A 60 14.47 5.12 -2.35
CA SER A 60 15.85 5.25 -1.92
C SER A 60 16.75 4.31 -2.73
N PRO A 61 17.68 4.83 -3.54
CA PRO A 61 18.56 4.01 -4.38
C PRO A 61 19.33 2.94 -3.59
N GLY A 62 19.32 1.72 -4.11
CA GLY A 62 19.97 0.55 -3.50
C GLY A 62 19.28 0.00 -2.26
N ILE A 63 18.06 0.44 -1.93
CA ILE A 63 17.22 -0.15 -0.88
C ILE A 63 16.01 -0.81 -1.53
N PHE A 64 15.85 -2.11 -1.34
CA PHE A 64 14.77 -2.93 -1.90
C PHE A 64 13.78 -3.33 -0.80
N ILE A 65 12.53 -3.59 -1.19
CA ILE A 65 11.56 -4.22 -0.30
C ILE A 65 11.83 -5.73 -0.24
N GLY A 66 11.54 -6.37 0.90
CA GLY A 66 11.66 -7.81 1.07
C GLY A 66 10.68 -8.61 0.19
N PRO A 67 10.92 -9.91 0.00
CA PRO A 67 10.24 -10.67 -1.04
C PRO A 67 8.88 -11.23 -0.60
N TYR A 68 8.56 -11.24 0.70
CA TYR A 68 7.38 -11.95 1.21
C TYR A 68 6.05 -11.39 0.72
N PHE A 69 5.98 -10.09 0.42
CA PHE A 69 4.80 -9.53 -0.24
C PHE A 69 4.52 -10.26 -1.56
N TYR A 70 5.53 -10.43 -2.42
CA TYR A 70 5.37 -11.09 -3.72
C TYR A 70 5.10 -12.59 -3.60
N TYR A 71 5.77 -13.28 -2.67
CA TYR A 71 5.45 -14.68 -2.37
C TYR A 71 3.99 -14.84 -1.93
N SER A 72 3.44 -13.88 -1.17
CA SER A 72 2.04 -13.93 -0.75
C SER A 72 1.04 -13.73 -1.90
N LEU A 73 1.48 -13.20 -3.05
CA LEU A 73 0.65 -13.04 -4.25
C LEU A 73 0.56 -14.34 -5.08
N ILE A 74 1.56 -15.22 -5.00
CA ILE A 74 1.65 -16.47 -5.77
C ILE A 74 0.36 -17.30 -5.81
N PRO A 75 -0.27 -17.66 -4.66
CA PRO A 75 -1.47 -18.51 -4.70
C PRO A 75 -2.62 -17.89 -5.48
N PHE A 76 -2.70 -16.56 -5.53
CA PHE A 76 -3.73 -15.85 -6.30
C PHE A 76 -3.46 -15.89 -7.80
N TYR A 77 -2.20 -15.71 -8.21
CA TYR A 77 -1.81 -15.88 -9.62
C TYR A 77 -2.01 -17.32 -10.10
N LEU A 78 -1.69 -18.32 -9.28
CA LEU A 78 -1.94 -19.72 -9.64
C LEU A 78 -3.44 -19.98 -9.81
N ALA A 79 -4.28 -19.50 -8.89
CA ALA A 79 -5.73 -19.66 -8.94
C ALA A 79 -6.37 -18.95 -10.15
N SER A 80 -5.81 -17.82 -10.58
CA SER A 80 -6.30 -17.03 -11.72
C SER A 80 -5.62 -17.36 -13.05
N ARG A 81 -4.83 -18.43 -13.13
CA ARG A 81 -4.05 -18.79 -14.34
C ARG A 81 -3.17 -17.64 -14.84
N MET A 82 -2.45 -17.03 -13.91
CA MET A 82 -1.57 -15.88 -14.12
C MET A 82 -2.27 -14.55 -14.46
N ASP A 83 -3.60 -14.48 -14.44
CA ASP A 83 -4.32 -13.20 -14.58
C ASP A 83 -4.15 -12.33 -13.32
N PRO A 84 -3.65 -11.08 -13.41
CA PRO A 84 -3.38 -10.27 -12.25
C PRO A 84 -4.65 -9.79 -11.53
N ALA A 85 -5.85 -9.92 -12.10
CA ALA A 85 -7.09 -9.70 -11.35
C ALA A 85 -7.19 -10.62 -10.12
N GLY A 86 -6.52 -11.79 -10.14
CA GLY A 86 -6.48 -12.71 -9.01
C GLY A 86 -5.98 -12.07 -7.71
N VAL A 87 -5.01 -11.15 -7.77
CA VAL A 87 -4.42 -10.54 -6.56
C VAL A 87 -5.38 -9.63 -5.78
N MET A 88 -6.55 -9.30 -6.32
CA MET A 88 -7.62 -8.70 -5.52
C MET A 88 -8.03 -9.58 -4.33
N GLY A 89 -7.87 -10.90 -4.44
CA GLY A 89 -8.06 -11.83 -3.33
C GLY A 89 -7.11 -11.57 -2.15
N PHE A 90 -5.85 -11.20 -2.43
CA PHE A 90 -4.88 -10.84 -1.39
C PHE A 90 -5.35 -9.62 -0.60
N SER A 91 -5.69 -8.53 -1.30
CA SER A 91 -6.22 -7.30 -0.70
C SER A 91 -7.45 -7.58 0.17
N LEU A 92 -8.36 -8.45 -0.29
CA LEU A 92 -9.53 -8.84 0.46
C LEU A 92 -9.18 -9.57 1.77
N ILE A 93 -8.25 -10.53 1.74
CA ILE A 93 -7.83 -11.27 2.94
C ILE A 93 -7.18 -10.34 3.96
N ILE A 94 -6.27 -9.46 3.52
CA ILE A 94 -5.61 -8.48 4.39
C ILE A 94 -6.64 -7.54 5.02
N SER A 95 -7.60 -7.07 4.23
CA SER A 95 -8.68 -6.21 4.70
C SER A 95 -9.58 -6.88 5.73
N ILE A 96 -9.97 -8.14 5.50
CA ILE A 96 -10.75 -8.93 6.45
C ILE A 96 -9.98 -9.09 7.76
N ALA A 97 -8.72 -9.50 7.67
CA ALA A 97 -7.85 -9.67 8.83
C ALA A 97 -7.72 -8.36 9.62
N ALA A 98 -7.63 -7.22 8.94
CA ALA A 98 -7.51 -5.93 9.58
C ALA A 98 -8.82 -5.45 10.23
N LEU A 99 -9.99 -5.65 9.60
CA LEU A 99 -11.31 -5.39 10.20
C LEU A 99 -11.50 -6.16 11.52
N PHE A 100 -11.18 -7.46 11.52
CA PHE A 100 -11.22 -8.29 12.73
C PHE A 100 -10.20 -7.83 13.78
N SER A 101 -8.98 -7.48 13.34
CA SER A 101 -7.92 -7.03 14.23
C SER A 101 -8.26 -5.70 14.92
N VAL A 102 -8.79 -4.71 14.19
CA VAL A 102 -9.28 -3.45 14.77
C VAL A 102 -10.35 -3.71 15.81
N THR A 103 -11.36 -4.52 15.45
CA THR A 103 -12.44 -4.88 16.38
C THR A 103 -11.89 -5.49 17.67
N TRP A 104 -11.07 -6.53 17.52
CA TRP A 104 -10.56 -7.31 18.65
C TRP A 104 -9.59 -6.51 19.52
N VAL A 105 -8.63 -5.82 18.91
CA VAL A 105 -7.63 -5.02 19.63
C VAL A 105 -8.32 -3.89 20.38
N PHE A 106 -9.17 -3.10 19.73
CA PHE A 106 -9.83 -1.96 20.37
C PHE A 106 -10.74 -2.42 21.51
N ASN A 107 -11.44 -3.55 21.35
CA ASN A 107 -12.26 -4.13 22.42
C ASN A 107 -11.39 -4.56 23.61
N LYS A 108 -10.25 -5.20 23.35
CA LYS A 108 -9.34 -5.67 24.39
C LYS A 108 -8.65 -4.53 25.14
N LEU A 109 -8.37 -3.42 24.47
CA LEU A 109 -7.69 -2.26 25.06
C LEU A 109 -8.65 -1.31 25.78
N TRP A 110 -9.83 -1.05 25.20
CA TRP A 110 -10.70 0.06 25.61
C TRP A 110 -12.19 -0.29 25.72
N GLY A 111 -12.56 -1.55 25.48
CA GLY A 111 -13.91 -2.06 25.63
C GLY A 111 -14.81 -1.89 24.40
N TYR A 112 -16.01 -2.45 24.50
CA TYR A 112 -16.92 -2.66 23.38
C TYR A 112 -17.32 -1.36 22.65
N ARG A 113 -17.62 -0.28 23.39
CA ARG A 113 -18.06 0.98 22.78
C ARG A 113 -16.99 1.59 21.87
N VAL A 114 -15.74 1.61 22.33
CA VAL A 114 -14.60 2.13 21.54
C VAL A 114 -14.31 1.22 20.35
N SER A 115 -14.43 -0.10 20.53
CA SER A 115 -14.31 -1.08 19.45
C SER A 115 -15.30 -0.85 18.32
N ILE A 116 -16.59 -0.71 18.62
CA ILE A 116 -17.60 -0.50 17.59
C ILE A 116 -17.40 0.84 16.86
N ILE A 117 -17.10 1.91 17.60
CA ILE A 117 -16.84 3.23 16.99
C ILE A 117 -15.60 3.17 16.10
N GLY A 118 -14.50 2.60 16.58
CA GLY A 118 -13.26 2.46 15.81
C GLY A 118 -13.43 1.57 14.58
N LEU A 119 -14.18 0.47 14.72
CA LEU A 119 -14.52 -0.42 13.61
C LEU A 119 -15.37 0.31 12.56
N LEU A 120 -16.39 1.08 12.95
CA LEU A 120 -17.20 1.87 12.01
C LEU A 120 -16.34 2.88 11.24
N ILE A 121 -15.49 3.64 11.94
CA ILE A 121 -14.56 4.59 11.31
C ILE A 121 -13.69 3.87 10.27
N TYR A 122 -13.04 2.78 10.68
CA TYR A 122 -12.11 2.05 9.83
C TYR A 122 -12.80 1.29 8.68
N ALA A 123 -13.96 0.69 8.93
CA ALA A 123 -14.70 -0.11 7.97
C ALA A 123 -15.29 0.77 6.86
N THR A 124 -15.83 1.94 7.22
CA THR A 124 -16.58 2.79 6.29
C THR A 124 -15.82 4.00 5.77
N SER A 125 -14.56 4.21 6.16
CA SER A 125 -13.75 5.28 5.56
C SER A 125 -13.48 4.98 4.08
N PHE A 126 -13.89 5.90 3.21
CA PHE A 126 -13.71 5.78 1.76
C PHE A 126 -12.22 5.65 1.41
N ASN A 127 -11.36 6.58 1.87
CA ASN A 127 -9.94 6.54 1.49
C ASN A 127 -9.21 5.32 2.07
N ILE A 128 -9.51 4.89 3.31
CA ILE A 128 -8.93 3.64 3.83
C ILE A 128 -9.33 2.47 2.92
N SER A 129 -10.62 2.38 2.54
CA SER A 129 -11.08 1.32 1.65
C SER A 129 -10.43 1.37 0.26
N GLN A 130 -10.07 2.56 -0.25
CA GLN A 130 -9.36 2.69 -1.53
C GLN A 130 -7.88 2.32 -1.39
N THR A 131 -7.19 2.77 -0.34
CA THR A 131 -5.80 2.41 -0.06
C THR A 131 -5.62 0.91 0.11
N GLU A 132 -6.56 0.23 0.79
CA GLU A 132 -6.46 -1.22 0.98
C GLU A 132 -6.76 -2.05 -0.26
N ARG A 133 -7.35 -1.45 -1.31
CA ARG A 133 -7.49 -2.09 -2.64
C ARG A 133 -6.21 -2.10 -3.44
N GLU A 134 -5.25 -1.24 -3.10
CA GLU A 134 -3.96 -1.19 -3.81
C GLU A 134 -3.17 -2.46 -3.56
N ILE A 135 -2.58 -3.00 -4.62
CA ILE A 135 -1.70 -4.18 -4.55
C ILE A 135 -0.26 -3.70 -4.53
N VAL A 136 0.18 -3.32 -3.34
CA VAL A 136 1.53 -2.79 -3.07
C VAL A 136 2.04 -3.36 -1.74
N PRO A 137 3.38 -3.40 -1.51
CA PRO A 137 3.93 -3.93 -0.27
C PRO A 137 3.40 -3.29 1.02
N THR A 138 2.95 -2.04 0.94
CA THR A 138 2.39 -1.29 2.06
C THR A 138 0.94 -1.63 2.41
N ALA A 139 0.25 -2.46 1.62
CA ALA A 139 -1.14 -2.84 1.87
C ALA A 139 -1.41 -3.38 3.30
N PRO A 140 -0.51 -4.18 3.92
CA PRO A 140 -0.70 -4.66 5.29
C PRO A 140 -0.40 -3.64 6.40
N VAL A 141 -0.09 -2.36 6.11
CA VAL A 141 0.30 -1.37 7.14
C VAL A 141 -0.74 -1.20 8.24
N PHE A 142 -2.04 -1.17 7.92
CA PHE A 142 -3.09 -1.04 8.94
C PHE A 142 -3.16 -2.27 9.86
N LEU A 143 -3.07 -3.48 9.29
CA LEU A 143 -2.99 -4.73 10.04
C LEU A 143 -1.76 -4.76 10.94
N TRP A 144 -0.60 -4.36 10.40
CA TRP A 144 0.65 -4.32 11.15
C TRP A 144 0.56 -3.34 12.34
N THR A 145 0.06 -2.12 12.11
CA THR A 145 0.05 -1.05 13.11
C THR A 145 -0.94 -1.31 14.25
N VAL A 146 -2.09 -1.94 13.97
CA VAL A 146 -3.04 -2.30 15.03
C VAL A 146 -2.50 -3.40 15.95
N TRP A 147 -1.77 -4.38 15.39
CA TRP A 147 -1.10 -5.41 16.19
C TRP A 147 0.11 -4.86 16.93
N PHE A 148 0.85 -3.90 16.34
CA PHE A 148 1.92 -3.19 17.02
C PHE A 148 1.40 -2.45 18.27
N LEU A 149 0.28 -1.73 18.14
CA LEU A 149 -0.40 -1.07 19.26
C LEU A 149 -0.77 -2.07 20.38
N TYR A 150 -1.36 -3.21 20.03
CA TYR A 150 -1.70 -4.25 20.99
C TYR A 150 -0.47 -4.84 21.70
N ALA A 151 0.56 -5.16 20.93
CA ALA A 151 1.77 -5.81 21.44
C ALA A 151 2.57 -4.87 22.34
N ALA A 152 2.74 -3.60 21.95
CA ALA A 152 3.40 -2.58 22.75
C ALA A 152 2.67 -2.33 24.09
N HIS A 153 1.33 -2.26 24.08
CA HIS A 153 0.54 -2.18 25.32
C HIS A 153 0.71 -3.42 26.20
N GLY A 154 0.82 -4.60 25.58
CA GLY A 154 1.09 -5.83 26.34
C GLY A 154 2.50 -5.90 26.92
N LEU A 155 3.49 -5.37 26.21
CA LEU A 155 4.87 -5.30 26.68
C LEU A 155 4.98 -4.44 27.94
N TRP A 156 4.28 -3.30 27.98
CA TRP A 156 4.13 -2.47 29.18
C TRP A 156 3.57 -3.22 30.40
N ARG A 157 2.80 -4.28 30.18
CA ARG A 157 2.22 -5.12 31.24
C ARG A 157 3.09 -6.34 31.57
N GLY A 158 4.24 -6.53 30.92
CA GLY A 158 5.08 -7.71 31.10
C GLY A 158 4.57 -8.96 30.39
N ARG A 159 3.69 -8.82 29.38
CA ARG A 159 3.17 -9.99 28.65
C ARG A 159 4.24 -10.54 27.71
N LYS A 160 4.76 -11.73 28.00
CA LYS A 160 5.78 -12.43 27.21
C LYS A 160 5.35 -12.64 25.75
N SER A 161 4.07 -12.96 25.52
CA SER A 161 3.51 -13.11 24.17
C SER A 161 3.64 -11.84 23.30
N SER A 162 3.78 -10.66 23.92
CA SER A 162 4.03 -9.42 23.16
C SER A 162 5.39 -9.43 22.48
N LEU A 163 6.41 -10.08 23.05
CA LEU A 163 7.73 -10.19 22.43
C LEU A 163 7.65 -10.96 21.11
N LEU A 164 6.88 -12.06 21.09
CA LEU A 164 6.68 -12.86 19.88
C LEU A 164 5.97 -12.07 18.78
N ILE A 165 4.91 -11.33 19.13
CA ILE A 165 4.20 -10.47 18.17
C ILE A 165 5.14 -9.36 17.66
N LEU A 166 5.88 -8.69 18.54
CA LEU A 166 6.81 -7.63 18.15
C LEU A 166 7.96 -8.14 17.28
N ALA A 167 8.48 -9.34 17.55
CA ALA A 167 9.49 -9.98 16.71
C ALA A 167 8.94 -10.33 15.33
N THR A 168 7.71 -10.85 15.26
CA THR A 168 7.02 -11.13 14.00
C THR A 168 6.86 -9.83 13.20
N LEU A 169 6.33 -8.78 13.83
CA LEU A 169 6.16 -7.48 13.20
C LEU A 169 7.50 -6.86 12.79
N GLY A 170 8.56 -7.04 13.59
CA GLY A 170 9.90 -6.56 13.32
C GLY A 170 10.53 -7.20 12.09
N GLY A 171 10.42 -8.54 11.96
CA GLY A 171 10.91 -9.26 10.78
C GLY A 171 10.14 -8.91 9.50
N LEU A 172 8.89 -8.45 9.63
CA LEU A 172 8.07 -8.01 8.50
C LEU A 172 8.30 -6.55 8.09
N VAL A 173 9.00 -5.72 8.88
CA VAL A 173 9.21 -4.29 8.57
C VAL A 173 9.78 -4.09 7.18
N TRP A 174 10.84 -4.82 6.84
CA TRP A 174 11.50 -4.73 5.53
C TRP A 174 10.66 -5.30 4.38
N ASN A 175 9.76 -6.23 4.68
CA ASN A 175 8.85 -6.83 3.69
C ASN A 175 7.62 -5.96 3.38
N ILE A 176 7.26 -5.04 4.29
CA ILE A 176 6.05 -4.20 4.18
C ILE A 176 6.44 -2.75 3.91
N HIS A 177 7.13 -2.12 4.87
CA HIS A 177 7.48 -0.70 4.80
C HIS A 177 8.52 -0.33 5.87
N LEU A 178 9.68 0.16 5.46
CA LEU A 178 10.80 0.45 6.36
C LEU A 178 10.49 1.50 7.43
N ALA A 179 9.61 2.47 7.17
CA ALA A 179 9.25 3.47 8.18
C ALA A 179 8.53 2.88 9.41
N LEU A 180 8.02 1.65 9.34
CA LEU A 180 7.46 0.97 10.51
C LEU A 180 8.55 0.62 11.54
N GLY A 181 9.79 0.43 11.07
CA GLY A 181 10.97 0.21 11.92
C GLY A 181 11.24 1.37 12.86
N LEU A 182 10.79 2.59 12.52
CA LEU A 182 10.93 3.79 13.34
C LEU A 182 10.25 3.66 14.70
N LEU A 183 9.36 2.70 14.89
CA LEU A 183 8.63 2.54 16.16
C LEU A 183 9.35 1.63 17.15
N PHE A 184 10.35 0.86 16.72
CA PHE A 184 11.10 -0.06 17.59
C PHE A 184 11.95 0.62 18.68
N PRO A 185 12.47 1.85 18.52
CA PRO A 185 13.04 2.59 19.65
C PRO A 185 12.06 2.74 20.83
N LEU A 186 10.76 2.94 20.56
CA LEU A 186 9.75 2.96 21.64
C LEU A 186 9.61 1.59 22.30
N VAL A 187 9.65 0.51 21.52
CA VAL A 187 9.62 -0.87 22.05
C VAL A 187 10.79 -1.10 23.00
N PHE A 188 11.99 -0.67 22.61
CA PHE A 188 13.19 -0.78 23.44
C PHE A 188 13.05 -0.01 24.75
N ILE A 189 12.58 1.25 24.71
CA ILE A 189 12.34 2.06 25.92
C ILE A 189 11.33 1.38 26.85
N ILE A 190 10.25 0.82 26.29
CA ILE A 190 9.22 0.12 27.06
C ILE A 190 9.78 -1.14 27.70
N TRP A 191 10.49 -1.95 26.92
CA TRP A 191 11.15 -3.15 27.42
C TRP A 191 12.12 -2.81 28.55
N TRP A 192 12.99 -1.82 28.37
CA TRP A 192 13.97 -1.40 29.37
C TRP A 192 13.30 -1.03 30.70
N LYS A 193 12.21 -0.26 30.66
CA LYS A 193 11.40 0.09 31.84
C LYS A 193 10.72 -1.11 32.49
N GLN A 194 10.50 -2.20 31.75
CA GLN A 194 9.85 -3.42 32.22
C GLN A 194 10.80 -4.62 32.31
N ARG A 195 12.12 -4.41 32.23
CA ARG A 195 13.12 -5.49 32.03
C ARG A 195 13.09 -6.55 33.14
N SER A 196 12.74 -6.18 34.36
CA SER A 196 12.60 -7.11 35.50
C SER A 196 11.49 -8.15 35.33
N LYS A 197 10.58 -7.95 34.38
CA LYS A 197 9.48 -8.88 34.08
C LYS A 197 9.85 -9.92 33.02
N PHE A 198 11.05 -9.86 32.48
CA PHE A 198 11.50 -10.71 31.39
C PHE A 198 12.81 -11.40 31.76
N THR A 199 12.94 -12.63 31.31
CA THR A 199 14.12 -13.48 31.45
C THR A 199 14.72 -13.75 30.08
N THR A 200 15.98 -14.19 30.01
CA THR A 200 16.65 -14.47 28.73
C THR A 200 15.92 -15.53 27.90
N SER A 201 15.32 -16.54 28.53
CA SER A 201 14.52 -17.57 27.85
C SER A 201 13.29 -16.99 27.13
N ASP A 202 12.75 -15.86 27.60
CA ASP A 202 11.59 -15.22 26.96
C ASP A 202 11.91 -14.65 25.57
N PHE A 203 13.20 -14.50 25.23
CA PHE A 203 13.67 -13.95 23.95
C PHE A 203 14.04 -15.01 22.92
N LEU A 204 14.24 -16.27 23.30
CA LEU A 204 14.73 -17.31 22.38
C LEU A 204 13.80 -17.50 21.17
N LEU A 205 12.52 -17.76 21.43
CA LEU A 205 11.53 -17.95 20.36
C LEU A 205 11.29 -16.65 19.55
N PRO A 206 11.09 -15.46 20.18
CA PRO A 206 11.01 -14.21 19.43
C PRO A 206 12.23 -13.95 18.53
N ILE A 207 13.45 -14.16 19.01
CA ILE A 207 14.67 -13.98 18.21
C ILE A 207 14.68 -14.95 17.03
N LEU A 208 14.36 -16.23 17.26
CA LEU A 208 14.28 -17.22 16.18
C LEU A 208 13.27 -16.81 15.10
N VAL A 209 12.08 -16.34 15.51
CA VAL A 209 11.06 -15.86 14.58
C VAL A 209 11.52 -14.63 13.80
N PHE A 210 12.12 -13.64 14.48
CA PHE A 210 12.67 -12.46 13.82
C PHE A 210 13.74 -12.82 12.79
N ILE A 211 14.67 -13.71 13.15
CA ILE A 211 15.74 -14.18 12.25
C ILE A 211 15.14 -14.92 11.06
N THR A 212 14.18 -15.81 11.28
CA THR A 212 13.53 -16.59 10.21
C THR A 212 12.83 -15.67 9.22
N LEU A 213 12.08 -14.68 9.71
CA LEU A 213 11.39 -13.73 8.84
C LEU A 213 12.33 -12.74 8.15
N SER A 214 13.51 -12.48 8.74
CA SER A 214 14.54 -11.62 8.16
C SER A 214 15.57 -12.40 7.33
N LEU A 215 15.43 -13.73 7.21
CA LEU A 215 16.43 -14.57 6.57
C LEU A 215 16.75 -14.15 5.13
N PRO A 216 15.76 -13.83 4.27
CA PRO A 216 16.06 -13.38 2.91
C PRO A 216 16.92 -12.11 2.89
N LEU A 217 16.73 -11.19 3.85
CA LEU A 217 17.54 -9.98 4.00
C LEU A 217 18.99 -10.35 4.31
N PHE A 218 19.21 -11.20 5.30
CA PHE A 218 20.55 -11.58 5.72
C PHE A 218 21.31 -12.33 4.62
N VAL A 219 20.63 -13.25 3.92
CA VAL A 219 21.21 -13.95 2.77
C VAL A 219 21.51 -12.97 1.63
N PHE A 220 20.62 -12.03 1.36
CA PHE A 220 20.85 -11.01 0.33
C PHE A 220 22.06 -10.12 0.67
N GLU A 221 22.09 -9.56 1.88
CA GLU A 221 23.17 -8.66 2.31
C GLU A 221 24.52 -9.38 2.28
N THR A 222 24.61 -10.61 2.78
CA THR A 222 25.88 -11.37 2.75
C THR A 222 26.35 -11.68 1.32
N ARG A 223 25.43 -11.97 0.38
CA ARG A 223 25.76 -12.19 -1.04
C ARG A 223 26.14 -10.92 -1.81
N HIS A 224 25.69 -9.75 -1.34
CA HIS A 224 25.84 -8.47 -2.04
C HIS A 224 26.67 -7.47 -1.24
N ASN A 225 27.58 -7.97 -0.40
CA ASN A 225 28.50 -7.17 0.40
C ASN A 225 27.80 -6.09 1.24
N PHE A 226 26.61 -6.34 1.79
CA PHE A 226 25.85 -5.37 2.60
C PHE A 226 25.43 -4.09 1.84
N VAL A 227 25.01 -4.23 0.58
CA VAL A 227 24.64 -3.10 -0.28
C VAL A 227 23.48 -2.28 0.29
N GLN A 228 22.42 -2.89 0.84
CA GLN A 228 21.29 -2.12 1.35
C GLN A 228 21.65 -1.41 2.65
N VAL A 229 22.45 -2.04 3.52
CA VAL A 229 22.95 -1.39 4.74
C VAL A 229 23.81 -0.18 4.38
N ARG A 230 24.73 -0.30 3.41
CA ARG A 230 25.51 0.85 2.93
C ARG A 230 24.60 1.93 2.34
N SER A 231 23.63 1.57 1.51
CA SER A 231 22.68 2.53 0.94
C SER A 231 21.85 3.23 2.01
N PHE A 232 21.42 2.51 3.04
CA PHE A 232 20.70 3.08 4.18
C PHE A 232 21.57 4.09 4.94
N ILE A 233 22.81 3.72 5.28
CA ILE A 233 23.76 4.64 5.96
C ILE A 233 24.04 5.86 5.10
N ASN A 234 24.34 5.66 3.82
CA ASN A 234 24.62 6.73 2.87
C ASN A 234 23.43 7.66 2.66
N SER A 235 22.20 7.17 2.84
CA SER A 235 20.98 7.99 2.73
C SER A 235 20.93 9.12 3.75
N PHE A 236 21.59 8.99 4.91
CA PHE A 236 21.71 10.07 5.90
C PHE A 236 22.73 11.15 5.50
N SER A 237 23.71 10.79 4.67
CA SER A 237 24.81 11.67 4.25
C SER A 237 24.59 12.31 2.88
N SER A 238 23.78 11.67 2.02
CA SER A 238 23.49 12.16 0.68
C SER A 238 22.60 13.41 0.73
N ARG A 239 23.23 14.59 0.69
CA ARG A 239 22.56 15.90 0.53
C ARG A 239 21.88 16.09 -0.84
N ALA A 240 21.91 15.06 -1.70
CA ALA A 240 21.54 15.13 -3.10
C ALA A 240 20.02 15.06 -3.39
N GLN A 241 19.16 14.83 -2.38
CA GLN A 241 17.72 14.64 -2.61
C GLN A 241 16.82 15.74 -2.01
N VAL A 242 17.11 17.01 -2.35
CA VAL A 242 16.36 18.23 -2.00
C VAL A 242 16.84 18.90 -0.69
N THR A 243 17.53 20.02 -0.84
CA THR A 243 17.84 20.98 0.24
C THR A 243 16.58 21.76 0.65
N ARG A 244 15.68 21.11 1.42
CA ARG A 244 14.61 21.82 2.13
C ARG A 244 15.11 22.35 3.47
N SER A 245 14.72 23.56 3.85
CA SER A 245 14.96 24.07 5.20
C SER A 245 14.21 23.24 6.25
N TYR A 246 14.66 23.25 7.51
CA TYR A 246 13.93 22.57 8.59
C TYR A 246 12.49 23.10 8.75
N THR A 247 12.25 24.39 8.50
CA THR A 247 10.90 24.98 8.53
C THR A 247 9.99 24.39 7.46
N GLN A 248 10.50 24.21 6.23
CA GLN A 248 9.78 23.55 5.15
C GLN A 248 9.50 22.07 5.46
N LYS A 249 10.46 21.36 6.06
CA LYS A 249 10.26 19.97 6.48
C LYS A 249 9.22 19.83 7.58
N ILE A 250 9.26 20.70 8.60
CA ILE A 250 8.23 20.77 9.65
C ILE A 250 6.84 20.98 9.03
N ALA A 251 6.71 21.96 8.12
CA ALA A 251 5.46 22.24 7.44
C ALA A 251 4.99 21.04 6.60
N GLN A 252 5.90 20.36 5.91
CA GLN A 252 5.58 19.20 5.08
C GLN A 252 5.12 17.99 5.92
N VAL A 253 5.85 17.64 6.98
CA VAL A 253 5.48 16.54 7.89
C VAL A 253 4.12 16.83 8.53
N TRP A 254 3.88 18.06 8.98
CA TRP A 254 2.59 18.46 9.51
C TRP A 254 1.48 18.40 8.46
N LEU A 255 1.71 18.91 7.25
CA LEU A 255 0.76 18.86 6.15
C LEU A 255 0.38 17.43 5.78
N TYR A 256 1.34 16.51 5.67
CA TYR A 256 1.06 15.12 5.31
C TYR A 256 0.43 14.34 6.47
N SER A 257 0.79 14.64 7.72
CA SER A 257 0.09 14.10 8.90
C SER A 257 -1.36 14.58 8.92
N ALA A 258 -1.59 15.85 8.58
CA ALA A 258 -2.91 16.44 8.48
C ALA A 258 -3.71 15.83 7.34
N ARG A 259 -3.12 15.63 6.15
CA ARG A 259 -3.76 14.93 5.03
C ARG A 259 -4.15 13.51 5.41
N ASN A 260 -3.26 12.73 6.02
CA ASN A 260 -3.56 11.40 6.52
C ASN A 260 -4.75 11.40 7.48
N ALA A 261 -4.76 12.30 8.47
CA ALA A 261 -5.89 12.44 9.38
C ALA A 261 -7.18 12.81 8.63
N ASN A 262 -7.16 13.79 7.72
CA ASN A 262 -8.34 14.18 6.95
C ASN A 262 -8.82 13.05 6.05
N ASN A 263 -7.94 12.37 5.31
CA ASN A 263 -8.31 11.30 4.39
C ASN A 263 -9.12 10.20 5.10
N ILE A 264 -8.87 9.94 6.39
CA ILE A 264 -9.68 8.99 7.17
C ILE A 264 -11.15 9.46 7.29
N PHE A 265 -11.37 10.75 7.56
CA PHE A 265 -12.67 11.29 7.97
C PHE A 265 -13.43 12.04 6.87
N TRP A 266 -12.70 12.74 5.99
CA TRP A 266 -13.21 13.68 5.00
C TRP A 266 -12.24 13.83 3.81
N ASP A 267 -12.72 13.51 2.61
CA ASP A 267 -11.96 13.70 1.36
C ASP A 267 -12.08 15.16 0.88
N LYS A 268 -10.98 15.91 0.93
CA LYS A 268 -10.84 17.34 0.57
C LYS A 268 -11.79 18.28 1.34
N PRO A 269 -11.35 18.91 2.44
CA PRO A 269 -12.16 19.88 3.16
C PRO A 269 -12.37 21.13 2.29
N GLY A 270 -13.47 21.19 1.54
CA GLY A 270 -13.81 22.34 0.69
C GLY A 270 -13.95 23.61 1.53
N GLY A 271 -13.04 24.58 1.34
CA GLY A 271 -13.01 25.84 2.08
C GLY A 271 -12.61 25.74 3.56
N VAL A 272 -12.38 24.53 4.10
CA VAL A 272 -11.99 24.31 5.49
C VAL A 272 -10.50 23.95 5.55
N SER A 273 -9.77 24.53 6.49
CA SER A 273 -8.33 24.28 6.64
C SER A 273 -8.08 22.79 6.93
N ILE A 274 -7.17 22.19 6.16
CA ILE A 274 -6.74 20.79 6.35
C ILE A 274 -6.11 20.57 7.74
N HIS A 275 -5.66 21.62 8.41
CA HIS A 275 -5.07 21.51 9.75
C HIS A 275 -6.11 21.49 10.87
N LEU A 276 -7.38 21.80 10.61
CA LEU A 276 -8.41 21.91 11.64
C LEU A 276 -8.68 20.57 12.34
N LEU A 277 -8.98 19.53 11.57
CA LEU A 277 -9.32 18.22 12.11
C LEU A 277 -8.20 17.58 12.96
N PRO A 278 -6.94 17.45 12.48
CA PRO A 278 -5.87 16.91 13.30
C PRO A 278 -5.64 17.76 14.56
N THR A 279 -5.83 19.09 14.48
CA THR A 279 -5.76 19.97 15.67
C THR A 279 -6.86 19.63 16.67
N ILE A 280 -8.11 19.44 16.23
CA ILE A 280 -9.22 19.03 17.10
C ILE A 280 -8.94 17.66 17.75
N LEU A 281 -8.42 16.70 16.99
CA LEU A 281 -8.06 15.37 17.50
C LEU A 281 -6.94 15.46 18.55
N LEU A 282 -5.91 16.27 18.29
CA LEU A 282 -4.82 16.50 19.24
C LEU A 282 -5.30 17.24 20.50
N LEU A 283 -6.16 18.26 20.36
CA LEU A 283 -6.78 18.94 21.50
C LEU A 283 -7.64 17.98 22.32
N GLY A 284 -8.44 17.14 21.67
CA GLY A 284 -9.19 16.07 22.33
C GLY A 284 -8.25 15.14 23.10
N PHE A 285 -7.15 14.71 22.47
CA PHE A 285 -6.12 13.90 23.11
C PHE A 285 -5.49 14.59 24.34
N VAL A 286 -5.17 15.89 24.25
CA VAL A 286 -4.65 16.69 25.37
C VAL A 286 -5.68 16.86 26.49
N ILE A 287 -6.96 17.08 26.17
CA ILE A 287 -8.03 17.15 27.18
C ILE A 287 -8.15 15.81 27.92
N HIS A 288 -8.07 14.69 27.20
CA HIS A 288 -8.05 13.36 27.81
C HIS A 288 -6.80 13.12 28.66
N PHE A 289 -5.66 13.68 28.27
CA PHE A 289 -4.43 13.71 29.07
C PHE A 289 -4.65 14.47 30.39
N SER A 290 -5.10 15.72 30.32
CA SER A 290 -5.28 16.60 31.49
C SER A 290 -6.31 16.06 32.48
N ARG A 291 -7.36 15.37 31.99
CA ARG A 291 -8.39 14.76 32.83
C ARG A 291 -8.05 13.34 33.31
N ARG A 292 -6.80 12.87 33.09
CA ARG A 292 -6.30 11.52 33.43
C ARG A 292 -7.18 10.39 32.91
N PHE A 293 -7.84 10.61 31.77
CA PHE A 293 -8.72 9.62 31.15
C PHE A 293 -7.97 8.52 30.43
N PHE A 294 -6.72 8.78 30.05
CA PHE A 294 -5.80 7.76 29.55
C PHE A 294 -4.82 7.35 30.64
N THR A 295 -4.45 6.07 30.63
CA THR A 295 -3.33 5.61 31.46
C THR A 295 -2.05 6.34 31.00
N PRO A 296 -1.18 6.78 31.93
CA PRO A 296 0.09 7.44 31.56
C PRO A 296 0.93 6.64 30.57
N ARG A 297 0.82 5.30 30.59
CA ARG A 297 1.50 4.39 29.67
C ARG A 297 1.01 4.55 28.23
N LEU A 298 -0.30 4.64 28.03
CA LEU A 298 -0.91 4.85 26.71
C LEU A 298 -0.57 6.23 26.15
N LEU A 299 -0.56 7.25 27.02
CA LEU A 299 -0.17 8.61 26.67
C LEU A 299 1.27 8.69 26.20
N PHE A 300 2.19 8.14 27.00
CA PHE A 300 3.60 8.04 26.65
C PHE A 300 3.78 7.35 25.28
N PHE A 301 3.04 6.27 25.04
CA PHE A 301 3.16 5.52 23.79
C PHE A 301 2.62 6.29 22.58
N ILE A 302 1.41 6.86 22.64
CA ILE A 302 0.83 7.63 21.52
C ILE A 302 1.66 8.90 21.24
N SER A 303 2.03 9.65 22.29
CA SER A 303 2.88 10.84 22.13
C SER A 303 4.27 10.47 21.61
N GLY A 304 4.84 9.35 22.08
CA GLY A 304 6.11 8.82 21.58
C GLY A 304 6.02 8.41 20.11
N TRP A 305 4.94 7.76 19.69
CA TRP A 305 4.72 7.36 18.29
C TRP A 305 4.64 8.58 17.38
N LEU A 306 3.80 9.57 17.73
CA LEU A 306 3.66 10.81 16.97
C LEU A 306 4.99 11.61 16.96
N GLY A 307 5.61 11.80 18.12
CA GLY A 307 6.84 12.57 18.28
C GLY A 307 8.02 11.94 17.55
N LEU A 308 8.21 10.62 17.66
CA LEU A 308 9.31 9.91 17.00
C LEU A 308 9.18 9.96 15.48
N THR A 309 7.96 9.76 14.97
CA THR A 309 7.68 9.87 13.53
C THR A 309 7.95 11.29 13.03
N PHE A 310 7.46 12.29 13.77
CA PHE A 310 7.65 13.70 13.42
C PHE A 310 9.13 14.11 13.42
N VAL A 311 9.84 13.83 14.53
CA VAL A 311 11.27 14.17 14.67
C VAL A 311 12.10 13.46 13.61
N PHE A 312 11.85 12.17 13.36
CA PHE A 312 12.59 11.42 12.34
C PHE A 312 12.46 12.08 10.97
N PHE A 313 11.25 12.35 10.48
CA PHE A 313 11.07 12.90 9.13
C PHE A 313 11.45 14.39 8.99
N VAL A 314 11.45 15.15 10.08
CA VAL A 314 12.00 16.52 10.08
C VAL A 314 13.52 16.50 9.93
N LEU A 315 14.20 15.57 10.62
CA LEU A 315 15.66 15.49 10.62
C LEU A 315 16.21 14.71 9.41
N HIS A 316 15.51 13.69 8.93
CA HIS A 316 15.99 12.85 7.84
C HIS A 316 16.04 13.62 6.51
N PRO A 317 17.08 13.43 5.68
CA PRO A 317 17.21 14.06 4.37
C PRO A 317 16.33 13.46 3.26
N ILE A 318 15.46 12.51 3.57
CA ILE A 318 14.66 11.81 2.55
C ILE A 318 13.57 12.73 2.02
N ASN A 319 13.25 12.61 0.73
CA ASN A 319 12.05 13.24 0.19
C ASN A 319 10.82 12.48 0.71
N LEU A 320 10.23 13.01 1.78
CA LEU A 320 9.05 12.42 2.41
C LEU A 320 7.91 12.28 1.40
N SER A 321 7.33 11.08 1.34
CA SER A 321 6.07 10.82 0.66
C SER A 321 4.95 10.59 1.68
N GLU A 322 3.71 10.91 1.32
CA GLU A 322 2.57 10.88 2.25
C GLU A 322 2.32 9.50 2.86
N TYR A 323 2.53 8.43 2.07
CA TYR A 323 2.31 7.05 2.51
C TYR A 323 3.27 6.59 3.63
N TYR A 324 4.40 7.27 3.82
CA TYR A 324 5.34 6.95 4.91
C TYR A 324 4.70 7.18 6.29
N LEU A 325 3.68 8.03 6.34
CA LEU A 325 2.93 8.37 7.54
C LEU A 325 1.65 7.54 7.71
N ASN A 326 1.34 6.60 6.80
CA ASN A 326 0.20 5.69 6.94
C ASN A 326 0.25 4.89 8.25
N GLY A 327 1.45 4.69 8.80
CA GLY A 327 1.68 4.12 10.11
C GLY A 327 0.93 4.82 11.26
N LEU A 328 0.59 6.11 11.09
CA LEU A 328 -0.12 6.93 12.07
C LEU A 328 -1.64 6.78 12.02
N ASN A 329 -2.19 6.20 10.95
CA ASN A 329 -3.64 6.21 10.74
C ASN A 329 -4.41 5.47 11.84
N ILE A 330 -3.87 4.37 12.37
CA ILE A 330 -4.49 3.67 13.50
C ILE A 330 -4.51 4.53 14.78
N VAL A 331 -3.53 5.41 14.95
CA VAL A 331 -3.45 6.35 16.08
C VAL A 331 -4.55 7.40 15.95
N TRP A 332 -4.76 7.95 14.75
CA TRP A 332 -5.86 8.89 14.49
C TRP A 332 -7.23 8.25 14.74
N ILE A 333 -7.44 7.02 14.27
CA ILE A 333 -8.68 6.27 14.50
C ILE A 333 -8.88 6.01 16.00
N ALA A 334 -7.83 5.61 16.72
CA ALA A 334 -7.90 5.38 18.16
C ALA A 334 -8.28 6.66 18.94
N ILE A 335 -7.64 7.80 18.63
CA ILE A 335 -7.93 9.09 19.26
C ILE A 335 -9.38 9.51 18.99
N ALA A 336 -9.85 9.38 17.75
CA ALA A 336 -11.23 9.70 17.38
C ALA A 336 -12.23 8.79 18.09
N ALA A 337 -12.01 7.47 18.07
CA ALA A 337 -12.90 6.50 18.70
C ALA A 337 -13.00 6.70 20.22
N LEU A 338 -11.88 6.97 20.89
CA LEU A 338 -11.84 7.27 22.33
C LEU A 338 -12.57 8.57 22.65
N SER A 339 -12.41 9.61 21.82
CA SER A 339 -13.09 10.89 22.00
C SER A 339 -14.60 10.78 21.82
N LEU A 340 -15.06 10.14 20.74
CA LEU A 340 -16.47 9.93 20.46
C LEU A 340 -17.15 9.00 21.50
N ALA A 341 -16.42 8.01 22.02
CA ALA A 341 -16.93 7.14 23.08
C ALA A 341 -17.23 7.87 24.40
N ARG A 342 -16.71 9.10 24.59
CA ARG A 342 -16.97 9.93 25.77
C ARG A 342 -18.10 10.94 25.58
N LEU A 343 -18.50 11.21 24.34
CA LEU A 343 -19.64 12.09 24.08
C LEU A 343 -20.95 11.43 24.53
N ASN A 344 -22.00 12.26 24.63
CA ASN A 344 -23.37 11.76 24.76
C ASN A 344 -23.65 10.73 23.65
N HIS A 345 -24.29 9.60 23.99
CA HIS A 345 -24.51 8.50 23.05
C HIS A 345 -25.25 8.96 21.79
N LYS A 346 -26.25 9.85 21.91
CA LYS A 346 -27.00 10.38 20.76
C LYS A 346 -26.11 11.18 19.82
N ILE A 347 -25.29 12.07 20.39
CA ILE A 347 -24.36 12.92 19.62
C ILE A 347 -23.29 12.06 18.93
N ALA A 348 -22.68 11.12 19.66
CA ALA A 348 -21.66 10.23 19.10
C ALA A 348 -22.20 9.41 17.91
N TRP A 349 -23.39 8.83 18.06
CA TRP A 349 -24.01 8.04 17.01
C TRP A 349 -24.51 8.88 15.84
N ALA A 350 -24.98 10.12 16.07
CA ALA A 350 -25.32 11.05 15.00
C ALA A 350 -24.09 11.41 14.15
N ILE A 351 -22.96 11.74 14.79
CA ILE A 351 -21.70 12.02 14.09
C ILE A 351 -21.25 10.81 13.26
N ILE A 352 -21.29 9.61 13.85
CA ILE A 352 -20.92 8.38 13.15
C ILE A 352 -21.88 8.07 12.00
N ALA A 353 -23.19 8.28 12.17
CA ALA A 353 -24.16 8.08 11.09
C ALA A 353 -23.88 9.02 9.92
N ILE A 354 -23.64 10.31 10.18
CA ILE A 354 -23.25 11.28 9.14
C ILE A 354 -21.96 10.85 8.45
N PHE A 355 -20.95 10.43 9.20
CA PHE A 355 -19.69 9.94 8.65
C PHE A 355 -19.89 8.71 7.74
N VAL A 356 -20.66 7.72 8.19
CA VAL A 356 -20.95 6.50 7.40
C VAL A 356 -21.70 6.86 6.12
N ILE A 357 -22.77 7.66 6.21
CA ILE A 357 -23.57 8.08 5.05
C ILE A 357 -22.71 8.85 4.06
N HIS A 358 -21.90 9.80 4.54
CA HIS A 358 -21.00 10.57 3.69
C HIS A 358 -20.04 9.66 2.91
N ASN A 359 -19.37 8.71 3.58
CA ASN A 359 -18.40 7.87 2.91
C ASN A 359 -19.02 6.84 1.95
N ILE A 360 -20.21 6.32 2.27
CA ILE A 360 -20.97 5.47 1.34
C ILE A 360 -21.36 6.29 0.10
N TYR A 361 -21.88 7.51 0.29
CA TYR A 361 -22.19 8.41 -0.82
C TYR A 361 -20.94 8.70 -1.65
N ARG A 362 -19.78 8.95 -1.02
CA ARG A 362 -18.50 9.14 -1.72
C ARG A 362 -18.09 7.91 -2.53
N LEU A 363 -18.24 6.70 -1.98
CA LEU A 363 -17.93 5.48 -2.72
C LEU A 363 -18.78 5.34 -3.99
N ILE A 364 -20.10 5.55 -3.86
CA ILE A 364 -21.05 5.35 -4.95
C ILE A 364 -20.95 6.47 -6.00
N SER A 365 -20.69 7.72 -5.57
CA SER A 365 -20.54 8.89 -6.45
C SER A 365 -19.14 9.06 -7.05
N SER A 366 -18.12 8.42 -6.48
CA SER A 366 -16.75 8.50 -6.97
C SER A 366 -16.64 7.84 -8.35
N PRO A 367 -16.13 8.53 -9.38
CA PRO A 367 -15.97 7.96 -10.70
C PRO A 367 -14.94 6.82 -10.68
N VAL A 368 -15.20 5.80 -11.46
CA VAL A 368 -14.23 4.73 -11.74
C VAL A 368 -13.09 5.29 -12.59
N ASN A 369 -11.84 4.95 -12.27
CA ASN A 369 -10.70 5.29 -13.12
C ASN A 369 -10.77 4.53 -14.45
N ARG A 370 -10.93 5.27 -15.55
CA ARG A 370 -11.06 4.71 -16.90
C ARG A 370 -9.72 4.37 -17.59
N SER A 371 -8.62 4.28 -16.84
CA SER A 371 -7.32 3.77 -17.29
C SER A 371 -6.78 2.61 -16.44
N GLY A 372 -7.63 1.99 -15.59
CA GLY A 372 -7.27 0.84 -14.77
C GLY A 372 -7.19 -0.49 -15.54
N TYR A 373 -7.21 -1.60 -14.79
CA TYR A 373 -6.99 -2.96 -15.31
C TYR A 373 -7.82 -3.30 -16.54
N VAL A 374 -9.15 -3.14 -16.45
CA VAL A 374 -10.09 -3.50 -17.53
C VAL A 374 -9.72 -2.82 -18.85
N TYR A 375 -9.41 -1.53 -18.81
CA TYR A 375 -9.12 -0.75 -20.02
C TYR A 375 -7.74 -1.08 -20.60
N ARG A 376 -6.74 -1.29 -19.74
CA ARG A 376 -5.39 -1.72 -20.13
C ARG A 376 -5.39 -3.12 -20.72
N GLN A 377 -6.15 -4.05 -20.12
CA GLN A 377 -6.33 -5.39 -20.67
C GLN A 377 -7.04 -5.32 -22.04
N THR A 378 -8.10 -4.51 -22.16
CA THR A 378 -8.88 -4.41 -23.41
C THR A 378 -8.05 -3.82 -24.56
N ILE A 379 -7.25 -2.77 -24.32
CA ILE A 379 -6.41 -2.19 -25.38
C ILE A 379 -5.31 -3.17 -25.83
N VAL A 380 -4.71 -3.93 -24.91
CA VAL A 380 -3.73 -4.99 -25.23
C VAL A 380 -4.38 -6.09 -26.07
N GLN A 381 -5.58 -6.53 -25.70
CA GLN A 381 -6.32 -7.53 -26.50
C GLN A 381 -6.72 -7.00 -27.88
N ALA A 382 -7.06 -5.71 -27.99
CA ALA A 382 -7.37 -5.10 -29.28
C ALA A 382 -6.15 -5.06 -30.21
N ILE A 383 -4.96 -4.74 -29.68
CA ILE A 383 -3.69 -4.80 -30.42
C ILE A 383 -3.40 -6.24 -30.88
N ARG A 384 -3.50 -7.21 -29.97
CA ARG A 384 -3.29 -8.63 -30.30
C ARG A 384 -4.25 -9.13 -31.38
N ASN A 385 -5.54 -8.80 -31.26
CA ASN A 385 -6.54 -9.27 -32.21
C ASN A 385 -6.32 -8.69 -33.62
N ASP A 386 -5.94 -7.41 -33.72
CA ASP A 386 -5.57 -6.81 -35.01
C ASP A 386 -4.28 -7.43 -35.58
N ALA A 387 -3.27 -7.68 -34.73
CA ALA A 387 -2.04 -8.35 -35.13
C ALA A 387 -2.31 -9.75 -35.71
N ILE A 388 -3.17 -10.54 -35.06
CA ILE A 388 -3.59 -11.86 -35.54
C ILE A 388 -4.34 -11.75 -36.87
N ALA A 389 -5.31 -10.83 -36.97
CA ALA A 389 -6.09 -10.63 -38.19
C ALA A 389 -5.23 -10.26 -39.41
N ARG A 390 -4.06 -9.66 -39.17
CA ARG A 390 -3.10 -9.23 -40.19
C ARG A 390 -1.90 -10.16 -40.36
N ASN A 391 -1.87 -11.28 -39.62
CA ASN A 391 -0.76 -12.23 -39.61
C ASN A 391 0.59 -11.59 -39.22
N PHE A 392 0.59 -10.65 -38.27
CA PHE A 392 1.81 -10.06 -37.74
C PHE A 392 2.43 -10.97 -36.66
N PRO A 393 3.65 -11.52 -36.87
CA PRO A 393 4.31 -12.39 -35.88
C PRO A 393 4.77 -11.65 -34.62
N CYS A 394 4.91 -10.32 -34.68
CA CYS A 394 5.16 -9.45 -33.55
C CYS A 394 4.64 -8.03 -33.85
N VAL A 395 4.59 -7.19 -32.82
CA VAL A 395 4.22 -5.78 -32.94
C VAL A 395 5.18 -4.92 -32.14
N ALA A 396 5.22 -3.61 -32.41
CA ALA A 396 5.87 -2.65 -31.54
C ALA A 396 4.81 -1.74 -30.90
N VAL A 397 5.12 -1.21 -29.72
CA VAL A 397 4.22 -0.34 -28.97
C VAL A 397 4.94 0.96 -28.61
N SER A 398 4.35 2.08 -28.98
CA SER A 398 4.81 3.41 -28.58
C SER A 398 3.76 4.10 -27.70
N TYR A 399 4.16 5.17 -27.02
CA TYR A 399 3.32 5.86 -26.05
C TYR A 399 3.35 7.36 -26.30
N ILE A 400 2.16 7.98 -26.42
CA ILE A 400 1.98 9.43 -26.34
C ILE A 400 1.18 9.68 -25.06
N VAL A 401 1.90 9.76 -23.95
CA VAL A 401 1.31 9.79 -22.62
C VAL A 401 1.98 10.80 -21.69
N THR A 402 1.27 11.23 -20.66
CA THR A 402 1.89 11.96 -19.55
C THR A 402 2.82 11.04 -18.73
N PRO A 403 3.89 11.58 -18.10
CA PRO A 403 4.90 10.77 -17.42
C PRO A 403 4.31 9.72 -16.46
N GLY A 404 4.77 8.47 -16.59
CA GLY A 404 4.38 7.34 -15.73
C GLY A 404 3.17 6.54 -16.23
N ASN A 405 2.45 7.01 -17.26
CA ASN A 405 1.31 6.29 -17.83
C ASN A 405 1.68 5.33 -18.98
N ASP A 406 2.95 5.33 -19.38
CA ASP A 406 3.60 4.38 -20.29
C ASP A 406 3.87 3.02 -19.62
N LEU A 407 3.76 2.96 -18.29
CA LEU A 407 3.91 1.76 -17.47
C LEU A 407 2.56 1.07 -17.29
N GLY A 408 2.55 -0.23 -16.97
CA GLY A 408 1.32 -0.99 -16.69
C GLY A 408 0.74 -1.76 -17.88
N TYR A 409 1.59 -2.20 -18.82
CA TYR A 409 1.19 -2.98 -20.00
C TYR A 409 2.05 -4.21 -20.23
N ARG A 410 3.27 -4.24 -19.67
CA ARG A 410 4.32 -5.19 -20.02
C ARG A 410 3.89 -6.64 -19.72
N TYR A 411 3.38 -6.86 -18.51
CA TYR A 411 2.86 -8.16 -18.10
C TYR A 411 1.62 -8.55 -18.90
N LEU A 412 0.76 -7.60 -19.26
CA LEU A 412 -0.44 -7.89 -20.03
C LEU A 412 -0.11 -8.35 -21.45
N PHE A 413 0.90 -7.77 -22.11
CA PHE A 413 1.38 -8.26 -23.40
C PHE A 413 1.97 -9.67 -23.30
N TRP A 414 2.74 -9.96 -22.24
CA TRP A 414 3.25 -11.30 -21.97
C TRP A 414 2.12 -12.31 -21.74
N LEU A 415 1.14 -11.97 -20.90
CA LEU A 415 -0.03 -12.80 -20.62
C LEU A 415 -0.86 -13.05 -21.88
N ALA A 416 -0.95 -12.04 -22.76
CA ALA A 416 -1.57 -12.14 -24.06
C ALA A 416 -0.72 -12.92 -25.08
N GLY A 417 0.49 -13.38 -24.76
CA GLY A 417 1.37 -14.08 -25.70
C GLY A 417 1.73 -13.26 -26.93
N GLN A 418 1.68 -11.93 -26.84
CA GLN A 418 2.00 -11.03 -27.94
C GLN A 418 3.49 -10.69 -27.88
N LYS A 419 4.25 -11.17 -28.85
CA LYS A 419 5.66 -10.83 -29.01
C LYS A 419 5.80 -9.34 -29.34
N LEU A 420 6.71 -8.66 -28.64
CA LEU A 420 7.05 -7.26 -28.91
C LEU A 420 8.41 -7.12 -29.59
N ALA A 421 8.51 -6.13 -30.48
CA ALA A 421 9.76 -5.66 -31.07
C ALA A 421 10.03 -4.20 -30.66
N PRO A 422 11.29 -3.72 -30.76
CA PRO A 422 11.62 -2.33 -30.49
C PRO A 422 10.80 -1.37 -31.39
N PRO A 423 10.31 -0.23 -30.88
CA PRO A 423 9.58 0.75 -31.69
C PRO A 423 10.38 1.35 -32.84
N SER A 424 11.71 1.29 -32.78
CA SER A 424 12.63 1.70 -33.86
C SER A 424 12.79 0.65 -34.97
N SER A 425 12.18 -0.53 -34.84
CA SER A 425 12.20 -1.59 -35.87
C SER A 425 11.17 -1.34 -36.98
N LEU A 426 11.14 -2.20 -38.00
CA LEU A 426 10.12 -2.19 -39.06
C LEU A 426 8.92 -3.09 -38.71
N ALA A 427 8.69 -3.36 -37.43
CA ALA A 427 7.46 -3.99 -36.94
C ALA A 427 6.30 -2.98 -36.89
N PRO A 428 5.03 -3.41 -37.07
CA PRO A 428 3.88 -2.51 -36.99
C PRO A 428 3.78 -1.85 -35.62
N VAL A 429 3.80 -0.52 -35.58
CA VAL A 429 3.83 0.27 -34.34
C VAL A 429 2.42 0.71 -33.96
N TYR A 430 1.93 0.22 -32.82
CA TYR A 430 0.68 0.65 -32.21
C TYR A 430 0.99 1.74 -31.18
N THR A 431 0.24 2.84 -31.16
CA THR A 431 0.50 3.94 -30.24
C THR A 431 -0.61 4.07 -29.22
N ILE A 432 -0.27 3.87 -27.95
CA ILE A 432 -1.19 4.05 -26.82
C ILE A 432 -1.14 5.52 -26.38
N VAL A 433 -2.30 6.15 -26.22
CA VAL A 433 -2.44 7.58 -25.94
C VAL A 433 -3.19 7.83 -24.64
N PHE A 434 -2.65 8.69 -23.77
CA PHE A 434 -3.31 9.10 -22.51
C PHE A 434 -2.72 10.40 -21.91
N PRO A 435 -3.51 11.47 -21.72
CA PRO A 435 -4.94 11.61 -22.07
C PRO A 435 -5.16 11.79 -23.57
N HIS A 436 -6.41 11.61 -24.02
CA HIS A 436 -6.80 11.78 -25.43
C HIS A 436 -6.43 13.13 -26.03
N SER A 437 -6.39 14.19 -25.20
CA SER A 437 -6.10 15.56 -25.62
C SER A 437 -4.68 15.79 -26.14
N LEU A 438 -3.77 14.81 -26.03
CA LEU A 438 -2.40 14.93 -26.53
C LEU A 438 -2.30 14.79 -28.06
N VAL A 439 -3.35 14.32 -28.73
CA VAL A 439 -3.34 14.06 -30.18
C VAL A 439 -4.61 14.59 -30.85
N GLY A 440 -4.51 14.91 -32.14
CA GLY A 440 -5.65 15.35 -32.95
C GLY A 440 -6.50 14.20 -33.53
N ARG A 441 -6.00 12.96 -33.48
CA ARG A 441 -6.68 11.77 -34.04
C ARG A 441 -6.42 10.54 -33.18
N LEU A 442 -7.48 9.76 -32.97
CA LEU A 442 -7.45 8.41 -32.40
C LEU A 442 -8.24 7.49 -33.31
N ASP A 443 -7.75 6.28 -33.54
CA ASP A 443 -8.48 5.31 -34.36
C ASP A 443 -9.44 4.46 -33.51
N ARG A 444 -9.14 4.28 -32.22
CA ARG A 444 -10.03 3.63 -31.26
C ARG A 444 -9.83 4.15 -29.85
N THR A 445 -10.87 4.05 -29.00
CA THR A 445 -10.82 4.46 -27.59
C THR A 445 -11.26 3.32 -26.67
N PHE A 446 -10.64 3.27 -25.49
CA PHE A 446 -10.90 2.29 -24.43
C PHE A 446 -10.96 3.03 -23.10
N GLY A 447 -12.14 3.51 -22.73
CA GLY A 447 -12.30 4.37 -21.56
C GLY A 447 -11.55 5.68 -21.77
N ALA A 448 -10.54 5.95 -20.94
CA ALA A 448 -9.69 7.12 -21.08
C ALA A 448 -8.42 6.86 -21.91
N LEU A 449 -8.14 5.61 -22.29
CA LEU A 449 -7.00 5.25 -23.15
C LEU A 449 -7.39 5.38 -24.62
N GLY A 450 -6.48 5.88 -25.45
CA GLY A 450 -6.62 5.96 -26.90
C GLY A 450 -5.65 5.00 -27.59
N LEU A 451 -6.00 4.56 -28.80
CA LEU A 451 -5.16 3.74 -29.66
C LEU A 451 -5.10 4.35 -31.06
N ILE A 452 -3.88 4.48 -31.59
CA ILE A 452 -3.61 4.77 -32.99
C ILE A 452 -3.02 3.50 -33.60
N TRP A 453 -3.61 3.06 -34.71
CA TRP A 453 -3.18 1.90 -35.46
C TRP A 453 -1.91 2.20 -36.27
N PRO A 454 -1.12 1.16 -36.61
CA PRO A 454 -0.02 1.33 -37.55
C PRO A 454 -0.52 1.86 -38.90
N GLU A 455 0.26 2.73 -39.54
CA GLU A 455 0.05 3.04 -40.96
C GLU A 455 0.47 1.82 -41.81
N TYR A 456 -0.46 0.88 -42.00
CA TYR A 456 -0.18 -0.45 -42.56
C TYR A 456 0.55 -0.42 -43.91
N SER A 457 0.32 0.61 -44.73
CA SER A 457 0.99 0.81 -46.01
C SER A 457 2.51 0.97 -45.90
N ARG A 458 3.05 1.29 -44.72
CA ARG A 458 4.48 1.45 -44.47
C ARG A 458 5.23 0.14 -44.25
N TYR A 459 4.51 -0.97 -44.02
CA TYR A 459 5.13 -2.24 -43.61
C TYR A 459 5.02 -3.29 -44.72
N THR A 460 6.15 -3.94 -45.03
CA THR A 460 6.20 -5.07 -45.96
C THR A 460 6.25 -6.39 -45.19
N PRO A 461 5.69 -7.49 -45.72
CA PRO A 461 5.79 -8.79 -45.04
C PRO A 461 7.23 -9.18 -44.70
N GLN A 462 8.18 -8.90 -45.60
CA GLN A 462 9.60 -9.19 -45.39
C GLN A 462 10.20 -8.38 -44.24
N SER A 463 9.95 -7.06 -44.19
CA SER A 463 10.48 -6.20 -43.13
C SER A 463 9.91 -6.55 -41.75
N ILE A 464 8.65 -7.01 -41.70
CA ILE A 464 8.02 -7.48 -40.47
C ILE A 464 8.69 -8.78 -40.01
N VAL A 465 8.86 -9.77 -40.90
CA VAL A 465 9.52 -11.04 -40.56
C VAL A 465 10.94 -10.81 -40.04
N GLU A 466 11.70 -9.94 -40.71
CA GLU A 466 13.04 -9.55 -40.29
C GLU A 466 13.03 -8.90 -38.89
N SER A 467 12.16 -7.91 -38.67
CA SER A 467 12.04 -7.23 -37.37
C SER A 467 11.59 -8.18 -36.26
N CYS A 468 10.71 -9.13 -36.58
CA CYS A 468 10.18 -10.10 -35.64
C CYS A 468 11.08 -11.34 -35.44
N SER A 469 12.21 -11.44 -36.15
CA SER A 469 13.19 -12.52 -35.95
C SER A 469 14.01 -12.34 -34.67
N GLY A 470 14.11 -11.10 -34.17
CA GLY A 470 14.85 -10.75 -32.95
C GLY A 470 14.23 -11.27 -31.65
N ALA A 471 14.89 -10.98 -30.53
CA ALA A 471 14.35 -11.29 -29.21
C ALA A 471 13.07 -10.48 -28.92
N ASP A 472 12.20 -11.03 -28.07
CA ASP A 472 11.03 -10.29 -27.58
C ASP A 472 11.50 -9.15 -26.66
N SER A 473 11.33 -7.91 -27.11
CA SER A 473 11.73 -6.72 -26.35
C SER A 473 11.00 -6.65 -25.01
N ASN A 474 9.79 -7.21 -24.93
CA ASN A 474 9.03 -7.33 -23.69
C ASN A 474 9.73 -8.21 -22.65
N LEU A 475 10.64 -9.10 -23.06
CA LEU A 475 11.38 -10.00 -22.18
C LEU A 475 12.81 -9.52 -21.92
N THR A 476 13.43 -8.81 -22.86
CA THR A 476 14.84 -8.40 -22.79
C THR A 476 15.06 -6.99 -22.25
N ASP A 477 14.15 -6.06 -22.50
CA ASP A 477 14.37 -4.66 -22.15
C ASP A 477 14.34 -4.46 -20.62
N PRO A 478 15.10 -3.51 -20.05
CA PRO A 478 15.04 -3.25 -18.62
C PRO A 478 13.63 -2.80 -18.20
N MET A 479 13.17 -3.23 -17.03
CA MET A 479 11.93 -2.77 -16.41
C MET A 479 12.28 -1.92 -15.19
N PHE A 480 11.74 -0.70 -15.12
CA PHE A 480 11.94 0.16 -13.96
C PHE A 480 11.51 -0.56 -12.67
N GLY A 481 12.32 -0.47 -11.61
CA GLY A 481 12.05 -1.13 -10.33
C GLY A 481 12.27 -2.66 -10.30
N PHE A 482 12.57 -3.30 -11.43
CA PHE A 482 12.85 -4.73 -11.53
C PHE A 482 14.35 -4.98 -11.71
N THR A 483 14.90 -5.89 -10.91
CA THR A 483 16.27 -6.39 -11.05
C THR A 483 16.23 -7.92 -11.09
N LYS A 484 16.92 -8.54 -12.04
CA LYS A 484 17.13 -9.99 -12.05
C LYS A 484 18.23 -10.39 -11.07
#